data_AF-A0A355UZK3-F1
#
_entry.id   AF-A0A355UZK3-F1
#
_cell.length_a   1.000
_cell.length_b   1.000
_cell.length_c   1.000
_cell.angle_alpha   90.00
_cell.angle_beta   90.00
_cell.angle_gamma   90.00
#
_symmetry.space_group_name_H-M   'P 1'
#
loop_
_entity.id
_entity.type
_entity.pdbx_description
1 polymer ?
#
loop_
_entity_poly.entity_id
_entity_poly.type
_entity_poly.pdbx_seq_one_letter_code
_entity_poly.pdbx_strand_id
1 'polypeptide(L)'
;MKKRLMSLILSAMIISVCGCDTAENPALSEETTAESSVSETASLTDTDKPVQTGTVNRNEMKTMQKYSVDIDNSKKPEVIRTELIAVCKGDIRNHVIFRDIYDINVLHSGVVGLVGVPFEIYLDSSIENAVISFYYNTDELRGIPEDNLIMLHYNEESGSYDTVQEFKVNKNLKSVSAAIHEEGVYLLADAYTWYSCWGIDASDYEYETDRSAYISDWERECETGDIMKIADTEWAAENAPEFHVTSPQQLAGVVYYVNALNAGAADVYIYLENDIDLSGYEWKPMGWDKSCFSGTVDGQGHTISNMKIADEHRTAFIGYGLGTEVYDISFENADISGCSYTGIVGGEIYSSRNWHDIHVSGTVEASGADDYGTIIGREAGISFKNCTYDDVLVNGKKFDYPSYRYKRIDETEIIEAFTLSFDSDGNIVRTDSESGEYRNLGWYILRDGELMLHRNAENELVLDKSYFCGDEIYLVAYINGTYVRVSNIITF
;
A
#
# COMPACT_ATOMS: atom_id res chain seq x y z
N MET A 1 28.14 -6.94 26.86
CA MET A 1 27.37 -5.70 27.09
C MET A 1 25.99 -6.10 27.55
N LYS A 2 25.47 -5.55 28.66
CA LYS A 2 24.16 -5.93 29.22
C LYS A 2 23.04 -5.45 28.28
N LYS A 3 22.40 -6.37 27.54
CA LYS A 3 21.19 -6.09 26.76
C LYS A 3 20.09 -5.65 27.75
N ARG A 4 19.62 -4.41 27.62
CA ARG A 4 18.48 -3.90 28.40
C ARG A 4 17.20 -4.36 27.70
N LEU A 5 16.27 -4.89 28.49
CA LEU A 5 14.90 -5.19 28.09
C LEU A 5 14.23 -3.88 27.64
N MET A 6 13.87 -3.79 26.37
CA MET A 6 12.99 -2.74 25.85
C MET A 6 11.78 -3.44 25.26
N SER A 7 10.69 -3.48 26.04
CA SER A 7 9.35 -3.70 25.50
C SER A 7 8.91 -2.34 24.95
N LEU A 8 8.70 -2.27 23.64
CA LEU A 8 8.22 -1.07 22.97
C LEU A 8 6.73 -1.24 22.72
N ILE A 9 5.94 -0.43 23.42
CA ILE A 9 4.53 -0.23 23.09
C ILE A 9 4.51 0.64 21.83
N LEU A 10 4.26 0.06 20.65
CA LEU A 10 3.91 0.83 19.47
C LEU A 10 2.80 0.16 18.67
N SER A 11 1.75 0.96 18.48
CA SER A 11 0.78 0.86 17.39
C SER A 11 1.55 0.61 16.10
N ALA A 12 1.28 -0.51 15.44
CA ALA A 12 1.60 -0.67 14.03
C ALA A 12 1.01 0.57 13.31
N MET A 13 1.86 1.47 12.81
CA MET A 13 1.44 2.30 11.69
C MET A 13 1.31 1.34 10.51
N ILE A 14 0.16 0.68 10.44
CA ILE A 14 -0.49 0.52 9.15
C ILE A 14 -0.54 1.96 8.61
N ILE A 15 -0.20 2.17 7.35
CA ILE A 15 -0.75 3.32 6.62
C ILE A 15 -2.26 3.04 6.55
N SER A 16 -2.94 3.25 7.68
CA SER A 16 -4.38 3.19 7.77
C SER A 16 -4.82 4.46 7.08
N VAL A 17 -5.31 4.27 5.86
CA VAL A 17 -6.23 5.22 5.23
C VAL A 17 -7.16 5.71 6.33
N CYS A 18 -7.05 7.00 6.65
CA CYS A 18 -7.88 7.64 7.66
C CYS A 18 -9.34 7.31 7.33
N GLY A 19 -10.06 6.82 8.34
CA GLY A 19 -11.33 6.12 8.18
C GLY A 19 -12.34 6.83 7.28
N CYS A 20 -12.87 6.07 6.32
CA CYS A 20 -14.24 6.22 5.89
C CYS A 20 -14.97 4.94 6.28
N ASP A 21 -15.95 5.14 7.16
CA ASP A 21 -16.79 4.10 7.74
C ASP A 21 -17.29 3.08 6.72
N THR A 22 -17.28 1.82 7.17
CA THR A 22 -18.00 0.71 6.57
C THR A 22 -19.46 1.12 6.33
N ALA A 23 -19.83 1.27 5.07
CA ALA A 23 -21.23 1.28 4.68
C ALA A 23 -21.76 -0.15 4.80
N GLU A 24 -22.68 -0.36 5.73
CA GLU A 24 -23.57 -1.53 5.73
C GLU A 24 -24.32 -1.57 4.40
N ASN A 25 -24.23 -2.69 3.67
CA ASN A 25 -25.11 -2.97 2.54
C ASN A 25 -26.06 -4.12 2.96
N PRO A 26 -27.39 -3.94 2.91
CA PRO A 26 -28.33 -4.92 3.45
C PRO A 26 -28.57 -6.07 2.47
N ALA A 27 -28.61 -7.27 3.04
CA ALA A 27 -29.38 -8.45 2.62
C ALA A 27 -29.60 -8.69 1.11
N LEU A 28 -28.86 -9.67 0.56
CA LEU A 28 -29.36 -10.54 -0.50
C LEU A 28 -28.99 -11.97 -0.16
N SER A 29 -29.96 -12.66 0.45
CA SER A 29 -30.04 -14.12 0.49
C SER A 29 -30.29 -14.64 -0.93
N GLU A 30 -29.48 -15.59 -1.40
CA GLU A 30 -29.98 -16.76 -2.11
C GLU A 30 -28.89 -17.83 -2.21
N GLU A 31 -29.27 -19.04 -1.82
CA GLU A 31 -28.50 -20.26 -1.98
C GLU A 31 -28.13 -20.47 -3.45
N THR A 32 -26.88 -20.80 -3.74
CA THR A 32 -26.57 -21.62 -4.91
C THR A 32 -25.33 -22.47 -4.63
N THR A 33 -25.59 -23.74 -4.35
CA THR A 33 -24.64 -24.84 -4.48
C THR A 33 -24.05 -24.87 -5.89
N ALA A 34 -22.73 -24.76 -6.01
CA ALA A 34 -22.02 -25.22 -7.19
C ALA A 34 -20.62 -25.72 -6.77
N GLU A 35 -20.46 -27.03 -6.86
CA GLU A 35 -19.18 -27.73 -6.84
C GLU A 35 -18.25 -27.12 -7.91
N SER A 36 -17.02 -26.80 -7.54
CA SER A 36 -15.91 -26.81 -8.49
C SER A 36 -14.70 -27.49 -7.87
N SER A 37 -14.41 -28.64 -8.47
CA SER A 37 -13.23 -29.45 -8.28
C SER A 37 -11.99 -28.74 -8.82
N VAL A 38 -10.92 -28.66 -8.02
CA VAL A 38 -9.56 -28.52 -8.56
C VAL A 38 -8.66 -29.55 -7.89
N SER A 39 -7.94 -30.25 -8.74
CA SER A 39 -7.20 -31.47 -8.52
C SER A 39 -5.86 -31.23 -7.82
N GLU A 40 -5.65 -31.89 -6.69
CA GLU A 40 -4.30 -32.18 -6.19
C GLU A 40 -3.76 -33.43 -6.89
N THR A 41 -2.73 -33.26 -7.72
CA THR A 41 -1.83 -34.36 -8.10
C THR A 41 -0.54 -34.23 -7.31
N ALA A 42 -0.52 -34.85 -6.13
CA ALA A 42 0.72 -35.25 -5.47
C ALA A 42 0.94 -36.74 -5.77
N SER A 43 2.04 -37.05 -6.47
CA SER A 43 2.45 -38.41 -6.81
C SER A 43 2.97 -39.13 -5.56
N LEU A 44 2.15 -40.04 -5.02
CA LEU A 44 2.53 -40.99 -3.99
C LEU A 44 3.03 -42.29 -4.64
N THR A 45 4.28 -42.68 -4.36
CA THR A 45 4.73 -44.06 -4.57
C THR A 45 4.39 -44.88 -3.33
N ASP A 46 3.35 -45.70 -3.48
CA ASP A 46 2.85 -46.69 -2.54
C ASP A 46 3.79 -47.91 -2.49
N THR A 47 4.21 -48.32 -1.29
CA THR A 47 4.49 -49.73 -1.02
C THR A 47 3.98 -50.14 0.37
N ASP A 48 2.95 -50.99 0.30
CA ASP A 48 2.48 -52.01 1.23
C ASP A 48 1.59 -51.67 2.43
N LYS A 49 0.39 -52.28 2.37
CA LYS A 49 -0.73 -52.31 3.32
C LYS A 49 -0.66 -53.59 4.22
N PRO A 50 -1.54 -53.77 5.22
CA PRO A 50 -1.15 -53.83 6.63
C PRO A 50 -1.21 -55.23 7.26
N VAL A 51 -0.58 -55.39 8.43
CA VAL A 51 -0.91 -56.45 9.40
C VAL A 51 -1.16 -55.79 10.76
N GLN A 52 -2.42 -55.79 11.21
CA GLN A 52 -2.73 -55.64 12.63
C GLN A 52 -2.54 -57.01 13.31
N THR A 53 -1.75 -57.05 14.36
CA THR A 53 -2.00 -57.86 15.55
C THR A 53 -1.05 -57.41 16.66
N GLY A 54 -1.60 -57.12 17.84
CA GLY A 54 -0.81 -56.92 19.04
C GLY A 54 -1.20 -55.67 19.81
N THR A 55 -2.06 -55.86 20.80
CA THR A 55 -2.21 -54.93 21.91
C THR A 55 -0.85 -54.73 22.57
N VAL A 56 -0.19 -53.61 22.31
CA VAL A 56 0.96 -53.15 23.09
C VAL A 56 0.57 -51.83 23.71
N ASN A 57 0.41 -51.86 25.03
CA ASN A 57 0.38 -50.70 25.88
C ASN A 57 1.74 -49.99 25.71
N ARG A 58 1.86 -49.03 24.78
CA ARG A 58 3.00 -48.11 24.74
C ARG A 58 2.56 -46.85 25.47
N ASN A 59 3.10 -46.65 26.67
CA ASN A 59 3.47 -45.31 27.07
C ASN A 59 4.43 -44.82 25.99
N GLU A 60 3.94 -44.20 24.90
CA GLU A 60 4.85 -43.67 23.89
C GLU A 60 5.69 -42.60 24.60
N MET A 61 6.99 -42.86 24.66
CA MET A 61 7.94 -41.96 25.29
C MET A 61 8.00 -40.68 24.47
N LYS A 62 8.13 -39.53 25.15
CA LYS A 62 8.41 -38.28 24.46
C LYS A 62 9.77 -38.40 23.76
N THR A 63 9.81 -38.04 22.49
CA THR A 63 11.03 -38.04 21.68
C THR A 63 11.24 -36.67 21.07
N MET A 64 12.51 -36.31 20.86
CA MET A 64 12.86 -35.13 20.08
C MET A 64 12.52 -35.40 18.61
N GLN A 65 11.75 -34.50 18.02
CA GLN A 65 11.26 -34.58 16.66
C GLN A 65 11.53 -33.27 15.94
N LYS A 66 11.61 -33.35 14.61
CA LYS A 66 11.86 -32.22 13.74
C LYS A 66 10.76 -32.12 12.71
N TYR A 67 10.21 -30.92 12.54
CA TYR A 67 9.32 -30.56 11.46
C TYR A 67 9.97 -29.44 10.64
N SER A 68 10.26 -29.73 9.37
CA SER A 68 10.85 -28.78 8.43
C SER A 68 9.83 -28.37 7.38
N VAL A 69 9.84 -27.10 7.00
CA VAL A 69 9.09 -26.55 5.87
C VAL A 69 10.10 -25.84 4.97
N ASP A 70 10.28 -26.35 3.75
CA ASP A 70 11.09 -25.68 2.73
C ASP A 70 10.28 -24.52 2.14
N ILE A 71 10.94 -23.38 1.92
CA ILE A 71 10.31 -22.15 1.44
C ILE A 71 10.69 -21.96 -0.02
N ASP A 72 9.67 -21.96 -0.88
CA ASP A 72 9.77 -21.66 -2.31
C ASP A 72 8.96 -20.40 -2.59
N ASN A 73 9.48 -19.25 -2.13
CA ASN A 73 8.85 -17.96 -2.28
C ASN A 73 9.78 -17.01 -3.05
N SER A 74 9.49 -16.78 -4.32
CA SER A 74 10.29 -15.91 -5.20
C SER A 74 10.24 -14.43 -4.80
N LYS A 75 9.18 -14.00 -4.08
CA LYS A 75 9.03 -12.62 -3.60
C LYS A 75 9.88 -12.34 -2.37
N LYS A 76 10.05 -13.35 -1.49
CA LYS A 76 10.87 -13.30 -0.28
C LYS A 76 11.80 -14.50 -0.15
N PRO A 77 12.83 -14.59 -1.01
CA PRO A 77 13.71 -15.77 -1.11
C PRO A 77 14.81 -15.82 -0.05
N GLU A 78 14.88 -14.85 0.86
CA GLU A 78 15.97 -14.74 1.83
C GLU A 78 15.99 -15.90 2.82
N VAL A 79 14.81 -16.41 3.20
CA VAL A 79 14.66 -17.63 4.00
C VAL A 79 14.24 -18.77 3.08
N ILE A 80 15.02 -19.85 3.06
CA ILE A 80 14.82 -21.01 2.18
C ILE A 80 14.21 -22.21 2.91
N ARG A 81 14.23 -22.22 4.24
CA ARG A 81 13.65 -23.29 5.05
C ARG A 81 13.45 -22.81 6.49
N THR A 82 12.35 -23.22 7.11
CA THR A 82 12.14 -23.06 8.56
C THR A 82 12.01 -24.44 9.19
N GLU A 83 12.61 -24.64 10.37
CA GLU A 83 12.54 -25.89 11.12
C GLU A 83 12.08 -25.65 12.55
N LEU A 84 11.19 -26.51 13.03
CA LEU A 84 10.78 -26.61 14.42
C LEU A 84 11.29 -27.94 14.99
N ILE A 85 12.13 -27.87 16.02
CA ILE A 85 12.57 -29.02 16.80
C ILE A 85 11.90 -28.96 18.17
N ALA A 86 11.22 -30.03 18.57
CA ALA A 86 10.59 -30.10 19.89
C ALA A 86 10.49 -31.54 20.41
N VAL A 87 10.24 -31.67 21.71
CA VAL A 87 10.02 -32.95 22.38
C VAL A 87 8.51 -33.16 22.57
N CYS A 88 7.97 -34.21 21.97
CA CYS A 88 6.55 -34.56 22.11
C CYS A 88 6.32 -36.07 21.97
N LYS A 89 5.08 -36.49 22.27
CA LYS A 89 4.60 -37.86 22.12
C LYS A 89 3.79 -37.95 20.83
N GLY A 90 3.99 -38.98 20.01
CA GLY A 90 3.31 -39.05 18.70
C GLY A 90 3.92 -38.06 17.69
N ASP A 91 3.42 -38.03 16.46
CA ASP A 91 3.99 -37.16 15.40
C ASP A 91 3.77 -35.67 15.72
N ILE A 92 4.86 -34.89 15.80
CA ILE A 92 4.86 -33.44 16.06
C ILE A 92 3.86 -32.66 15.20
N ARG A 93 3.59 -33.10 13.97
CA ARG A 93 2.62 -32.44 13.06
C ARG A 93 1.19 -32.40 13.58
N ASN A 94 0.84 -33.30 14.51
CA ASN A 94 -0.49 -33.32 15.12
C ASN A 94 -0.60 -32.37 16.33
N HIS A 95 0.51 -31.76 16.74
CA HIS A 95 0.63 -30.96 17.97
C HIS A 95 0.94 -29.49 17.69
N VAL A 96 1.17 -29.12 16.43
CA VAL A 96 1.61 -27.78 16.05
C VAL A 96 0.90 -27.28 14.80
N ILE A 97 0.67 -25.97 14.75
CA ILE A 97 0.52 -25.24 13.48
C ILE A 97 1.88 -24.62 13.21
N PHE A 98 2.43 -24.82 12.02
CA PHE A 98 3.75 -24.32 11.65
C PHE A 98 3.75 -24.05 10.14
N ARG A 99 3.52 -22.79 9.76
CA ARG A 99 3.31 -22.41 8.35
C ARG A 99 3.82 -21.01 8.03
N ASP A 100 4.23 -20.86 6.78
CA ASP A 100 4.45 -19.58 6.12
C ASP A 100 3.11 -18.81 6.02
N ILE A 101 3.14 -17.52 6.34
CA ILE A 101 1.99 -16.62 6.25
C ILE A 101 2.27 -15.34 5.43
N TYR A 102 3.37 -15.31 4.66
CA TYR A 102 3.64 -14.24 3.71
C TYR A 102 2.52 -14.15 2.65
N ASP A 103 2.08 -12.93 2.32
CA ASP A 103 0.92 -12.62 1.47
C ASP A 103 -0.43 -13.18 1.95
N ILE A 104 -0.47 -13.94 3.05
CA ILE A 104 -1.71 -14.39 3.71
C ILE A 104 -2.15 -13.39 4.77
N ASN A 105 -1.18 -12.85 5.52
CA ASN A 105 -1.43 -11.85 6.56
C ASN A 105 -0.67 -10.57 6.24
N VAL A 106 -1.41 -9.50 5.95
CA VAL A 106 -0.87 -8.19 5.56
C VAL A 106 -0.02 -7.57 6.67
N LEU A 107 -0.43 -7.71 7.94
CA LEU A 107 0.31 -7.16 9.09
C LEU A 107 1.73 -7.73 9.16
N HIS A 108 1.86 -9.05 9.03
CA HIS A 108 3.16 -9.72 9.17
C HIS A 108 4.00 -9.67 7.88
N SER A 109 3.35 -9.57 6.72
CA SER A 109 4.04 -9.44 5.42
C SER A 109 4.59 -8.03 5.20
N GLY A 110 3.98 -7.02 5.83
CA GLY A 110 4.38 -5.61 5.75
C GLY A 110 5.37 -5.14 6.82
N VAL A 111 6.03 -6.06 7.53
CA VAL A 111 6.97 -5.70 8.61
C VAL A 111 8.19 -4.97 8.03
N VAL A 112 8.49 -3.80 8.60
CA VAL A 112 9.66 -3.00 8.21
C VAL A 112 10.95 -3.81 8.42
N GLY A 113 11.78 -3.88 7.39
CA GLY A 113 13.04 -4.64 7.44
C GLY A 113 12.87 -6.16 7.46
N LEU A 114 11.69 -6.71 7.15
CA LEU A 114 11.44 -8.15 7.04
C LEU A 114 12.47 -8.84 6.13
N VAL A 115 13.04 -9.96 6.62
CA VAL A 115 13.97 -10.82 5.88
C VAL A 115 13.34 -12.20 5.70
N GLY A 116 12.94 -12.51 4.46
CA GLY A 116 12.26 -13.76 4.12
C GLY A 116 10.79 -13.73 4.52
N VAL A 117 10.29 -14.86 5.01
CA VAL A 117 8.86 -15.05 5.30
C VAL A 117 8.56 -15.10 6.82
N PRO A 118 7.47 -14.47 7.28
CA PRO A 118 6.95 -14.68 8.62
C PRO A 118 6.35 -16.08 8.78
N PHE A 119 6.48 -16.64 9.99
CA PHE A 119 6.00 -17.97 10.33
C PHE A 119 5.04 -17.95 11.50
N GLU A 120 3.84 -18.47 11.31
CA GLU A 120 2.89 -18.69 12.39
C GLU A 120 3.18 -20.01 13.10
N ILE A 121 3.23 -19.95 14.43
CA ILE A 121 3.41 -21.11 15.29
C ILE A 121 2.36 -21.18 16.39
N TYR A 122 1.72 -22.34 16.48
CA TYR A 122 0.87 -22.74 17.60
C TYR A 122 1.44 -24.04 18.18
N LEU A 123 1.51 -24.15 19.50
CA LEU A 123 2.14 -25.26 20.19
C LEU A 123 1.19 -25.80 21.25
N ASP A 124 0.64 -26.99 21.06
CA ASP A 124 -0.19 -27.55 22.11
C ASP A 124 0.60 -27.78 23.42
N SER A 125 -0.13 -27.86 24.53
CA SER A 125 0.45 -28.01 25.88
C SER A 125 1.35 -29.25 26.10
N SER A 126 1.41 -30.18 25.14
CA SER A 126 2.23 -31.39 25.24
C SER A 126 3.67 -31.20 24.76
N ILE A 127 3.91 -30.13 23.98
CA ILE A 127 5.20 -29.75 23.41
C ILE A 127 6.17 -29.27 24.50
N GLU A 128 7.40 -29.78 24.47
CA GLU A 128 8.47 -29.37 25.37
C GLU A 128 9.73 -28.99 24.59
N ASN A 129 10.49 -28.01 25.11
CA ASN A 129 11.81 -27.62 24.58
C ASN A 129 11.79 -27.26 23.08
N ALA A 130 10.80 -26.48 22.66
CA ALA A 130 10.67 -26.05 21.28
C ALA A 130 11.80 -25.09 20.87
N VAL A 131 12.37 -25.32 19.69
CA VAL A 131 13.40 -24.49 19.06
C VAL A 131 13.00 -24.25 17.62
N ILE A 132 12.86 -22.98 17.24
CA ILE A 132 12.65 -22.58 15.85
C ILE A 132 14.00 -22.21 15.22
N SER A 133 14.18 -22.53 13.94
CA SER A 133 15.35 -22.18 13.14
C SER A 133 14.92 -21.73 11.75
N PHE A 134 15.34 -20.53 11.35
CA PHE A 134 15.23 -20.01 9.99
C PHE A 134 16.57 -20.22 9.29
N TYR A 135 16.55 -20.86 8.13
CA TYR A 135 17.72 -21.06 7.28
C TYR A 135 17.65 -20.09 6.11
N TYR A 136 18.71 -19.30 5.91
CA TYR A 136 18.75 -18.22 4.94
C TYR A 136 19.70 -18.48 3.78
N ASN A 137 19.46 -17.81 2.66
CA ASN A 137 20.37 -17.74 1.52
C ASN A 137 21.16 -16.43 1.57
N THR A 138 22.47 -16.52 1.79
CA THR A 138 23.38 -15.35 1.86
C THR A 138 23.31 -14.47 0.61
N ASP A 139 23.15 -15.06 -0.57
CA ASP A 139 23.12 -14.32 -1.83
C ASP A 139 21.83 -13.50 -1.98
N GLU A 140 20.77 -13.90 -1.28
CA GLU A 140 19.47 -13.20 -1.26
C GLU A 140 19.37 -12.19 -0.11
N LEU A 141 20.36 -12.11 0.80
CA LEU A 141 20.34 -11.11 1.87
C LEU A 141 20.51 -9.67 1.37
N ARG A 142 20.79 -9.44 0.08
CA ARG A 142 20.83 -8.10 -0.54
C ARG A 142 21.70 -7.09 0.19
N GLY A 143 22.87 -7.55 0.63
CA GLY A 143 23.83 -6.73 1.35
C GLY A 143 23.59 -6.62 2.86
N ILE A 144 22.46 -7.14 3.39
CA ILE A 144 22.22 -7.21 4.84
C ILE A 144 23.33 -8.08 5.47
N PRO A 145 24.13 -7.53 6.40
CA PRO A 145 25.14 -8.32 7.11
C PRO A 145 24.46 -9.43 7.93
N GLU A 146 25.02 -10.65 7.93
CA GLU A 146 24.44 -11.76 8.70
C GLU A 146 24.32 -11.43 10.21
N ASP A 147 25.20 -10.57 10.73
CA ASP A 147 25.15 -10.12 12.13
C ASP A 147 24.01 -9.14 12.43
N ASN A 148 23.39 -8.55 11.40
CA ASN A 148 22.22 -7.70 11.53
C ASN A 148 20.91 -8.50 11.61
N LEU A 149 20.92 -9.80 11.31
CA LEU A 149 19.72 -10.62 11.37
C LEU A 149 19.26 -10.78 12.82
N ILE A 150 18.10 -10.21 13.13
CA ILE A 150 17.41 -10.36 14.41
C ILE A 150 16.17 -11.23 14.24
N MET A 151 15.78 -11.95 15.28
CA MET A 151 14.51 -12.67 15.33
C MET A 151 13.49 -11.84 16.12
N LEU A 152 12.33 -11.61 15.51
CA LEU A 152 11.20 -10.93 16.14
C LEU A 152 10.07 -11.93 16.40
N HIS A 153 9.30 -11.67 17.45
CA HIS A 153 8.07 -12.38 17.79
C HIS A 153 6.95 -11.36 17.98
N TYR A 154 5.79 -11.63 17.38
CA TYR A 154 4.61 -10.79 17.54
C TYR A 154 3.83 -11.21 18.79
N ASN A 155 3.69 -10.27 19.72
CA ASN A 155 2.91 -10.43 20.93
C ASN A 155 1.48 -9.93 20.68
N GLU A 156 0.53 -10.85 20.61
CA GLU A 156 -0.90 -10.56 20.40
C GLU A 156 -1.53 -9.75 21.55
N GLU A 157 -1.05 -9.91 22.79
CA GLU A 157 -1.62 -9.21 23.94
C GLU A 157 -1.27 -7.71 23.92
N SER A 158 -0.04 -7.38 23.53
CA SER A 158 0.41 -5.98 23.42
C SER A 158 0.23 -5.39 22.03
N GLY A 159 -0.02 -6.22 21.01
CA GLY A 159 -0.08 -5.81 19.61
C GLY A 159 1.27 -5.30 19.08
N SER A 160 2.39 -5.84 19.59
CA SER A 160 3.74 -5.34 19.30
C SER A 160 4.71 -6.45 18.95
N TYR A 161 5.78 -6.10 18.24
CA TYR A 161 6.91 -7.01 17.97
C TYR A 161 7.99 -6.85 19.02
N ASP A 162 8.36 -7.96 19.66
CA ASP A 162 9.48 -8.03 20.59
C ASP A 162 10.66 -8.76 19.95
N THR A 163 11.87 -8.28 20.19
CA THR A 163 13.08 -9.02 19.79
C THR A 163 13.23 -10.24 20.70
N VAL A 164 13.23 -11.42 20.09
CA VAL A 164 13.38 -12.70 20.80
C VAL A 164 14.69 -12.69 21.58
N GLN A 165 14.65 -13.09 22.85
CA GLN A 165 15.85 -13.13 23.67
C GLN A 165 16.70 -14.37 23.34
N GLU A 166 18.02 -14.24 23.45
CA GLU A 166 18.98 -15.34 23.27
C GLU A 166 18.95 -16.08 21.91
N PHE A 167 18.40 -15.46 20.86
CA PHE A 167 18.55 -16.00 19.50
C PHE A 167 20.02 -16.09 19.10
N LYS A 168 20.33 -17.01 18.19
CA LYS A 168 21.68 -17.30 17.72
C LYS A 168 21.74 -17.30 16.21
N VAL A 169 22.58 -16.44 15.66
CA VAL A 169 23.02 -16.49 14.27
C VAL A 169 24.18 -17.48 14.13
N ASN A 170 24.07 -18.41 13.20
CA ASN A 170 25.10 -19.38 12.86
C ASN A 170 25.43 -19.28 11.37
N LYS A 171 26.50 -18.54 11.04
CA LYS A 171 26.96 -18.27 9.67
C LYS A 171 27.42 -19.52 8.92
N ASN A 172 27.92 -20.53 9.65
CA ASN A 172 28.33 -21.81 9.01
C ASN A 172 27.13 -22.61 8.53
N LEU A 173 26.04 -22.61 9.31
CA LEU A 173 24.78 -23.27 8.94
C LEU A 173 23.83 -22.35 8.16
N LYS A 174 24.17 -21.06 8.03
CA LYS A 174 23.32 -20.00 7.49
C LYS A 174 21.93 -20.03 8.14
N SER A 175 21.91 -19.90 9.46
CA SER A 175 20.65 -19.99 10.22
C SER A 175 20.57 -19.04 11.40
N VAL A 176 19.35 -18.65 11.75
CA VAL A 176 19.00 -17.94 12.98
C VAL A 176 18.05 -18.81 13.78
N SER A 177 18.37 -19.08 15.04
CA SER A 177 17.60 -20.02 15.87
C SER A 177 17.36 -19.49 17.28
N ALA A 178 16.24 -19.87 17.88
CA ALA A 178 15.91 -19.53 19.26
C ALA A 178 15.08 -20.64 19.92
N ALA A 179 15.25 -20.81 21.23
CA ALA A 179 14.28 -21.55 22.03
C ALA A 179 13.05 -20.67 22.21
N ILE A 180 11.86 -21.28 22.07
CA ILE A 180 10.59 -20.56 22.11
C ILE A 180 9.66 -21.17 23.15
N HIS A 181 8.87 -20.31 23.77
CA HIS A 181 7.92 -20.68 24.83
C HIS A 181 6.53 -20.07 24.60
N GLU A 182 6.40 -19.23 23.58
CA GLU A 182 5.20 -18.45 23.28
C GLU A 182 4.73 -18.78 21.86
N GLU A 183 3.41 -18.89 21.70
CA GLU A 183 2.76 -19.02 20.39
C GLU A 183 2.72 -17.66 19.69
N GLY A 184 2.40 -17.65 18.39
CA GLY A 184 2.23 -16.43 17.60
C GLY A 184 3.08 -16.44 16.34
N VAL A 185 3.54 -15.26 15.92
CA VAL A 185 4.28 -15.12 14.66
C VAL A 185 5.74 -14.80 14.93
N TYR A 186 6.64 -15.56 14.31
CA TYR A 186 8.08 -15.35 14.35
C TYR A 186 8.60 -15.00 12.97
N LEU A 187 9.57 -14.10 12.90
CA LEU A 187 10.17 -13.67 11.63
C LEU A 187 11.61 -13.18 11.84
N LEU A 188 12.35 -13.05 10.74
CA LEU A 188 13.64 -12.36 10.74
C LEU A 188 13.48 -10.93 10.23
N ALA A 189 14.30 -10.03 10.76
CA ALA A 189 14.40 -8.66 10.28
C ALA A 189 15.86 -8.18 10.24
N ASP A 190 16.14 -7.18 9.41
CA ASP A 190 17.36 -6.39 9.47
C ASP A 190 17.29 -5.43 10.66
N ALA A 191 18.19 -5.61 11.62
CA ALA A 191 18.31 -4.78 12.80
C ALA A 191 18.45 -3.28 12.48
N TYR A 192 19.22 -2.93 11.44
CA TYR A 192 19.45 -1.52 11.11
C TYR A 192 18.15 -0.83 10.68
N THR A 193 17.47 -1.41 9.69
CA THR A 193 16.19 -0.91 9.18
C THR A 193 15.11 -0.91 10.27
N TRP A 194 15.01 -2.01 11.04
CA TRP A 194 14.02 -2.14 12.10
C TRP A 194 14.20 -1.08 13.20
N TYR A 195 15.38 -1.02 13.83
CA TYR A 195 15.61 -0.11 14.95
C TYR A 195 15.58 1.37 14.52
N SER A 196 16.09 1.69 13.33
CA SER A 196 16.05 3.06 12.80
C SER A 196 14.63 3.56 12.60
N CYS A 197 13.73 2.71 12.09
CA CYS A 197 12.31 3.05 11.91
C CYS A 197 11.64 3.45 13.22
N TRP A 198 12.05 2.84 14.33
CA TRP A 198 11.52 3.11 15.66
C TRP A 198 12.29 4.20 16.43
N GLY A 199 13.22 4.91 15.78
CA GLY A 199 14.02 5.96 16.40
C GLY A 199 14.97 5.44 17.50
N ILE A 200 15.31 4.15 17.44
CA ILE A 200 16.27 3.51 18.34
C ILE A 200 17.65 3.64 17.71
N ASP A 201 18.66 3.91 18.55
CA ASP A 201 20.06 3.97 18.09
C ASP A 201 20.49 2.63 17.48
N ALA A 202 20.66 2.65 16.15
CA ALA A 202 21.02 1.49 15.34
C ALA A 202 22.44 1.60 14.78
N SER A 203 23.27 2.53 15.30
CA SER A 203 24.62 2.80 14.77
C SER A 203 25.55 1.58 14.78
N ASP A 204 25.37 0.66 15.74
CA ASP A 204 26.11 -0.61 15.79
C ASP A 204 25.77 -1.56 14.62
N TYR A 205 24.67 -1.32 13.92
CA TYR A 205 24.17 -2.12 12.80
C TYR A 205 24.31 -1.41 11.45
N GLU A 206 24.81 -0.17 11.41
CA GLU A 206 24.90 0.62 10.18
C GLU A 206 25.79 -0.07 9.13
N TYR A 207 25.32 -0.10 7.89
CA TYR A 207 26.06 -0.63 6.74
C TYR A 207 25.71 0.16 5.47
N GLU A 208 26.65 0.21 4.53
CA GLU A 208 26.40 0.83 3.22
C GLU A 208 25.40 -0.01 2.44
N THR A 209 24.29 0.61 2.04
CA THR A 209 23.27 -0.04 1.22
C THR A 209 23.42 0.38 -0.24
N ASP A 210 23.69 -0.59 -1.11
CA ASP A 210 23.52 -0.42 -2.55
C ASP A 210 22.27 -1.19 -3.00
N ARG A 211 21.14 -0.49 -3.01
CA ARG A 211 19.85 -1.07 -3.44
C ARG A 211 19.81 -1.37 -4.94
N SER A 212 20.72 -0.80 -5.74
CA SER A 212 20.80 -1.05 -7.18
C SER A 212 21.53 -2.35 -7.53
N ALA A 213 22.34 -2.88 -6.60
CA ALA A 213 23.12 -4.10 -6.79
C ALA A 213 22.28 -5.40 -6.83
N TYR A 214 20.98 -5.32 -6.52
CA TYR A 214 20.10 -6.47 -6.39
C TYR A 214 18.75 -6.21 -7.07
N ILE A 215 18.08 -7.29 -7.47
CA ILE A 215 16.69 -7.22 -7.94
C ILE A 215 15.82 -6.63 -6.81
N SER A 216 15.09 -5.58 -7.11
CA SER A 216 14.25 -4.88 -6.13
C SER A 216 13.03 -5.69 -5.71
N ASP A 217 12.35 -5.28 -4.62
CA ASP A 217 11.05 -5.88 -4.26
C ASP A 217 10.02 -5.64 -5.37
N TRP A 218 10.04 -4.46 -6.02
CA TRP A 218 9.15 -4.16 -7.14
C TRP A 218 9.33 -5.12 -8.31
N GLU A 219 10.56 -5.38 -8.74
CA GLU A 219 10.84 -6.32 -9.82
C GLU A 219 10.44 -7.77 -9.52
N ARG A 220 10.39 -8.16 -8.23
CA ARG A 220 9.95 -9.52 -7.83
C ARG A 220 8.45 -9.64 -7.69
N GLU A 221 7.78 -8.56 -7.31
CA GLU A 221 6.38 -8.57 -6.93
C GLU A 221 5.45 -8.05 -8.02
N CYS A 222 6.00 -7.31 -8.99
CA CYS A 222 5.25 -6.66 -10.05
C CYS A 222 5.81 -6.96 -11.43
N GLU A 223 4.92 -6.97 -12.42
CA GLU A 223 5.30 -6.91 -13.83
C GLU A 223 5.84 -5.51 -14.14
N THR A 224 7.10 -5.42 -14.57
CA THR A 224 7.75 -4.12 -14.84
C THR A 224 7.50 -3.60 -16.25
N GLY A 225 6.73 -4.33 -17.08
CA GLY A 225 6.54 -4.01 -18.49
C GLY A 225 7.89 -3.86 -19.22
N ASP A 226 8.04 -2.79 -19.97
CA ASP A 226 9.30 -2.46 -20.64
C ASP A 226 10.22 -1.54 -19.82
N ILE A 227 9.83 -1.08 -18.63
CA ILE A 227 10.61 -0.12 -17.82
C ILE A 227 12.04 -0.61 -17.62
N MET A 228 12.24 -1.81 -17.07
CA MET A 228 13.59 -2.34 -16.81
C MET A 228 14.38 -2.65 -18.09
N LYS A 229 13.73 -2.68 -19.26
CA LYS A 229 14.41 -2.88 -20.55
C LYS A 229 15.00 -1.57 -21.08
N ILE A 230 14.43 -0.43 -20.71
CA ILE A 230 14.80 0.88 -21.27
C ILE A 230 15.33 1.88 -20.24
N ALA A 231 15.11 1.63 -18.95
CA ALA A 231 15.48 2.55 -17.88
C ALA A 231 16.99 2.85 -17.89
N ASP A 232 17.33 4.14 -17.89
CA ASP A 232 18.67 4.61 -17.58
C ASP A 232 18.84 4.68 -16.05
N THR A 233 19.16 3.53 -15.46
CA THR A 233 19.21 3.34 -14.00
C THR A 233 20.41 4.04 -13.36
N GLU A 234 21.55 4.12 -14.06
CA GLU A 234 22.73 4.87 -13.62
C GLU A 234 22.42 6.37 -13.59
N TRP A 235 21.84 6.90 -14.67
CA TRP A 235 21.40 8.30 -14.71
C TRP A 235 20.38 8.61 -13.59
N ALA A 236 19.42 7.71 -13.35
CA ALA A 236 18.44 7.92 -12.29
C ALA A 236 19.10 7.97 -10.90
N ALA A 237 20.07 7.09 -10.62
CA ALA A 237 20.79 7.12 -9.36
C ALA A 237 21.63 8.40 -9.18
N GLU A 238 22.21 8.92 -10.26
CA GLU A 238 23.04 10.15 -10.22
C GLU A 238 22.25 11.45 -10.06
N ASN A 239 20.98 11.47 -10.50
CA ASN A 239 20.15 12.69 -10.51
C ASN A 239 19.08 12.71 -9.41
N ALA A 240 18.82 11.59 -8.74
CA ALA A 240 17.83 11.54 -7.67
C ALA A 240 18.08 12.58 -6.55
N PRO A 241 17.01 13.18 -5.97
CA PRO A 241 15.60 12.96 -6.28
C PRO A 241 15.01 13.97 -7.29
N GLU A 242 15.84 14.77 -7.96
CA GLU A 242 15.43 15.86 -8.86
C GLU A 242 15.83 15.57 -10.31
N PHE A 243 14.84 15.29 -11.16
CA PHE A 243 15.02 14.72 -12.49
C PHE A 243 14.66 15.71 -13.58
N HIS A 244 15.63 16.04 -14.42
CA HIS A 244 15.44 16.80 -15.65
C HIS A 244 15.38 15.83 -16.84
N VAL A 245 14.16 15.45 -17.22
CA VAL A 245 13.88 14.34 -18.13
C VAL A 245 13.77 14.85 -19.57
N THR A 246 14.57 14.26 -20.46
CA THR A 246 14.60 14.61 -21.89
C THR A 246 14.31 13.43 -22.83
N SER A 247 14.10 12.23 -22.29
CA SER A 247 13.94 11.00 -23.08
C SER A 247 13.09 9.93 -22.38
N PRO A 248 12.51 8.97 -23.13
CA PRO A 248 11.80 7.82 -22.56
C PRO A 248 12.64 7.00 -21.57
N GLN A 249 13.94 6.83 -21.86
CA GLN A 249 14.86 6.04 -21.03
C GLN A 249 15.09 6.69 -19.66
N GLN A 250 15.23 8.02 -19.63
CA GLN A 250 15.34 8.78 -18.39
C GLN A 250 14.04 8.74 -17.60
N LEU A 251 12.88 8.90 -18.26
CA LEU A 251 11.58 8.79 -17.59
C LEU A 251 11.37 7.40 -16.97
N ALA A 252 11.75 6.34 -17.69
CA ALA A 252 11.73 4.97 -17.17
C ALA A 252 12.73 4.78 -16.02
N GLY A 253 13.88 5.48 -16.05
CA GLY A 253 14.81 5.58 -14.93
C GLY A 253 14.16 6.17 -13.67
N VAL A 254 13.31 7.19 -13.82
CA VAL A 254 12.53 7.75 -12.70
C VAL A 254 11.52 6.73 -12.17
N VAL A 255 10.80 6.02 -13.04
CA VAL A 255 9.87 4.94 -12.63
C VAL A 255 10.62 3.88 -11.81
N TYR A 256 11.79 3.44 -12.28
CA TYR A 256 12.66 2.53 -11.55
C TYR A 256 13.05 3.11 -10.18
N TYR A 257 13.57 4.34 -10.13
CA TYR A 257 13.97 4.98 -8.88
C TYR A 257 12.81 5.02 -7.86
N VAL A 258 11.64 5.49 -8.29
CA VAL A 258 10.45 5.59 -7.44
C VAL A 258 10.03 4.21 -6.93
N ASN A 259 9.89 3.23 -7.81
CA ASN A 259 9.31 1.94 -7.45
C ASN A 259 10.30 1.02 -6.72
N ALA A 260 11.58 1.07 -7.08
CA ALA A 260 12.61 0.13 -6.62
C ALA A 260 13.50 0.67 -5.50
N LEU A 261 13.84 1.96 -5.51
CA LEU A 261 14.92 2.51 -4.66
C LEU A 261 14.40 3.43 -3.55
N ASN A 262 13.49 4.35 -3.88
CA ASN A 262 13.03 5.40 -2.97
C ASN A 262 12.17 4.85 -1.82
N ALA A 263 11.39 3.77 -2.05
CA ALA A 263 10.49 3.17 -1.07
C ALA A 263 9.58 4.20 -0.34
N GLY A 264 9.14 5.25 -1.05
CA GLY A 264 8.34 6.35 -0.51
C GLY A 264 9.06 7.24 0.53
N ALA A 265 10.39 7.20 0.62
CA ALA A 265 11.13 7.88 1.69
C ALA A 265 11.34 9.39 1.47
N ALA A 266 11.47 9.82 0.22
CA ALA A 266 11.70 11.22 -0.14
C ALA A 266 10.76 11.68 -1.25
N ASP A 267 10.48 12.99 -1.27
CA ASP A 267 9.80 13.64 -2.39
C ASP A 267 10.67 13.58 -3.64
N VAL A 268 10.03 13.37 -4.79
CA VAL A 268 10.63 13.26 -6.12
C VAL A 268 10.13 14.40 -7.01
N TYR A 269 11.05 15.10 -7.67
CA TYR A 269 10.75 16.22 -8.55
C TYR A 269 11.09 15.85 -9.98
N ILE A 270 10.13 15.95 -10.89
CA ILE A 270 10.29 15.62 -12.31
C ILE A 270 10.00 16.88 -13.12
N TYR A 271 10.98 17.32 -13.89
CA TYR A 271 10.86 18.38 -14.89
C TYR A 271 11.00 17.75 -16.27
N LEU A 272 9.98 17.86 -17.11
CA LEU A 272 10.12 17.50 -18.52
C LEU A 272 10.81 18.65 -19.25
N GLU A 273 11.94 18.38 -19.89
CA GLU A 273 12.69 19.37 -20.69
C GLU A 273 12.59 19.09 -22.20
N ASN A 274 11.81 18.08 -22.59
CA ASN A 274 11.44 17.76 -23.97
C ASN A 274 10.12 16.98 -23.99
N ASP A 275 9.49 16.96 -25.16
CA ASP A 275 8.40 16.02 -25.44
C ASP A 275 8.92 14.57 -25.42
N ILE A 276 8.14 13.66 -24.87
CA ILE A 276 8.49 12.25 -24.66
C ILE A 276 7.51 11.36 -25.42
N ASP A 277 8.00 10.66 -26.44
CA ASP A 277 7.22 9.65 -27.17
C ASP A 277 7.44 8.25 -26.59
N LEU A 278 6.38 7.65 -26.05
CA LEU A 278 6.38 6.31 -25.45
C LEU A 278 5.91 5.22 -26.42
N SER A 279 5.81 5.52 -27.71
CA SER A 279 5.41 4.56 -28.74
C SER A 279 6.19 3.25 -28.69
N GLY A 280 5.46 2.15 -28.63
CA GLY A 280 6.02 0.81 -28.70
C GLY A 280 6.53 0.24 -27.39
N TYR A 281 6.33 0.95 -26.27
CA TYR A 281 6.62 0.44 -24.93
C TYR A 281 5.33 0.05 -24.20
N GLU A 282 5.34 -1.12 -23.55
CA GLU A 282 4.35 -1.46 -22.52
C GLU A 282 4.77 -0.77 -21.22
N TRP A 283 4.18 0.40 -20.96
CA TRP A 283 4.55 1.27 -19.85
C TRP A 283 3.97 0.78 -18.52
N LYS A 284 4.62 1.14 -17.41
CA LYS A 284 4.13 0.87 -16.06
C LYS A 284 4.09 2.13 -15.18
N PRO A 285 3.12 2.24 -14.27
CA PRO A 285 2.99 3.39 -13.39
C PRO A 285 4.22 3.60 -12.50
N MET A 286 4.52 4.86 -12.18
CA MET A 286 5.31 5.16 -10.98
C MET A 286 4.38 5.23 -9.76
N GLY A 287 4.83 4.73 -8.62
CA GLY A 287 4.01 4.64 -7.41
C GLY A 287 3.20 3.34 -7.35
N TRP A 288 3.44 2.53 -6.32
CA TRP A 288 2.74 1.26 -6.05
C TRP A 288 2.58 1.02 -4.54
N ASP A 289 1.96 -0.08 -4.15
CA ASP A 289 1.55 -0.41 -2.77
C ASP A 289 2.65 -0.19 -1.72
N LYS A 290 3.90 -0.52 -2.06
CA LYS A 290 5.06 -0.43 -1.14
C LYS A 290 5.93 0.81 -1.34
N SER A 291 5.69 1.60 -2.40
CA SER A 291 6.44 2.82 -2.68
C SER A 291 5.53 3.79 -3.44
N CYS A 292 4.79 4.63 -2.72
CA CYS A 292 3.99 5.67 -3.34
C CYS A 292 4.88 6.76 -3.96
N PHE A 293 4.38 7.42 -5.00
CA PHE A 293 4.97 8.67 -5.49
C PHE A 293 4.58 9.82 -4.56
N SER A 294 5.55 10.60 -4.11
CA SER A 294 5.36 11.87 -3.41
C SER A 294 6.26 12.91 -4.06
N GLY A 295 5.77 14.13 -4.25
CA GLY A 295 6.51 15.20 -4.94
C GLY A 295 5.77 15.73 -6.16
N THR A 296 6.52 16.18 -7.17
CA THR A 296 6.01 17.06 -8.22
C THR A 296 6.37 16.56 -9.61
N VAL A 297 5.41 16.64 -10.53
CA VAL A 297 5.63 16.52 -11.98
C VAL A 297 5.29 17.85 -12.64
N ASP A 298 6.33 18.55 -13.08
CA ASP A 298 6.26 19.80 -13.83
C ASP A 298 6.58 19.49 -15.30
N GLY A 299 5.57 19.57 -16.16
CA GLY A 299 5.75 19.29 -17.58
C GLY A 299 6.46 20.41 -18.34
N GLN A 300 6.60 21.62 -17.78
CA GLN A 300 7.16 22.79 -18.46
C GLN A 300 6.59 23.06 -19.87
N GLY A 301 5.33 22.68 -20.10
CA GLY A 301 4.61 22.81 -21.36
C GLY A 301 4.86 21.67 -22.36
N HIS A 302 5.57 20.62 -21.94
CA HIS A 302 5.89 19.46 -22.78
C HIS A 302 4.81 18.37 -22.75
N THR A 303 4.91 17.48 -23.75
CA THR A 303 3.95 16.42 -23.99
C THR A 303 4.54 15.03 -23.78
N ILE A 304 3.79 14.14 -23.13
CA ILE A 304 4.01 12.69 -23.16
C ILE A 304 3.02 12.07 -24.15
N SER A 305 3.52 11.42 -25.20
CA SER A 305 2.68 10.85 -26.27
C SER A 305 2.70 9.32 -26.28
N ASN A 306 1.61 8.72 -26.75
CA ASN A 306 1.50 7.29 -27.08
C ASN A 306 1.75 6.34 -25.88
N MET A 307 1.45 6.80 -24.67
CA MET A 307 1.61 6.02 -23.45
C MET A 307 0.56 4.91 -23.39
N LYS A 308 1.02 3.65 -23.30
CA LYS A 308 0.15 2.48 -23.17
C LYS A 308 0.37 1.78 -21.84
N ILE A 309 -0.69 1.62 -21.05
CA ILE A 309 -0.64 0.95 -19.75
C ILE A 309 -1.79 -0.06 -19.66
N ALA A 310 -1.45 -1.32 -19.38
CA ALA A 310 -2.40 -2.36 -19.03
C ALA A 310 -2.02 -2.96 -17.67
N ASP A 311 -2.88 -2.79 -16.67
CA ASP A 311 -2.69 -3.29 -15.31
C ASP A 311 -4.03 -3.48 -14.59
N GLU A 312 -4.05 -4.26 -13.51
CA GLU A 312 -5.30 -4.53 -12.79
C GLU A 312 -5.75 -3.33 -11.93
N HIS A 313 -4.85 -2.75 -11.15
CA HIS A 313 -5.17 -1.71 -10.18
C HIS A 313 -4.21 -0.52 -10.32
N ARG A 314 -4.72 0.69 -10.04
CA ARG A 314 -3.91 1.94 -10.01
C ARG A 314 -3.24 2.18 -11.35
N THR A 315 -4.00 2.00 -12.41
CA THR A 315 -3.53 2.03 -13.80
C THR A 315 -3.54 3.47 -14.32
N ALA A 316 -2.39 4.13 -14.27
CA ALA A 316 -2.17 5.50 -14.76
C ALA A 316 -0.67 5.82 -14.87
N PHE A 317 -0.30 7.03 -15.32
CA PHE A 317 1.09 7.52 -15.26
C PHE A 317 1.67 7.46 -13.83
N ILE A 318 0.90 7.95 -12.86
CA ILE A 318 1.17 7.83 -11.42
C ILE A 318 0.11 6.88 -10.84
N GLY A 319 0.53 5.69 -10.42
CA GLY A 319 -0.37 4.66 -9.91
C GLY A 319 -0.89 5.02 -8.52
N TYR A 320 -0.01 5.02 -7.54
CA TYR A 320 -0.31 5.47 -6.18
C TYR A 320 0.48 6.73 -5.80
N GLY A 321 -0.24 7.81 -5.51
CA GLY A 321 0.35 9.11 -5.17
C GLY A 321 -0.14 9.67 -3.83
N LEU A 322 0.78 10.19 -3.02
CA LEU A 322 0.50 10.92 -1.79
C LEU A 322 1.18 12.29 -1.86
N GLY A 323 0.46 13.38 -1.59
CA GLY A 323 1.08 14.71 -1.62
C GLY A 323 1.56 15.13 -3.02
N THR A 324 1.00 14.52 -4.07
CA THR A 324 1.48 14.65 -5.44
C THR A 324 0.96 15.91 -6.12
N GLU A 325 1.83 16.69 -6.74
CA GLU A 325 1.48 17.84 -7.57
C GLU A 325 1.79 17.55 -9.05
N VAL A 326 0.89 17.92 -9.96
CA VAL A 326 1.07 17.72 -11.41
C VAL A 326 0.57 18.93 -12.17
N TYR A 327 1.42 19.54 -13.00
CA TYR A 327 1.02 20.71 -13.77
C TYR A 327 1.83 20.94 -15.05
N ASP A 328 1.31 21.81 -15.92
CA ASP A 328 1.93 22.29 -17.16
C ASP A 328 2.37 21.14 -18.09
N ILE A 329 1.50 20.14 -18.28
CA ILE A 329 1.81 18.89 -18.98
C ILE A 329 0.66 18.43 -19.88
N SER A 330 1.00 17.87 -21.04
CA SER A 330 0.04 17.22 -21.93
C SER A 330 0.28 15.71 -22.06
N PHE A 331 -0.79 14.92 -22.13
CA PHE A 331 -0.78 13.51 -22.51
C PHE A 331 -1.56 13.31 -23.80
N GLU A 332 -0.87 12.89 -24.85
CA GLU A 332 -1.47 12.71 -26.18
C GLU A 332 -1.55 11.24 -26.57
N ASN A 333 -2.72 10.81 -27.06
CA ASN A 333 -2.94 9.44 -27.53
C ASN A 333 -2.59 8.37 -26.47
N ALA A 334 -3.03 8.58 -25.23
CA ALA A 334 -2.88 7.58 -24.18
C ALA A 334 -3.85 6.40 -24.39
N ASP A 335 -3.41 5.18 -24.07
CA ASP A 335 -4.23 3.96 -24.12
C ASP A 335 -4.11 3.20 -22.80
N ILE A 336 -5.10 3.40 -21.93
CA ILE A 336 -5.08 2.92 -20.55
C ILE A 336 -6.16 1.86 -20.35
N SER A 337 -5.80 0.70 -19.81
CA SER A 337 -6.73 -0.39 -19.53
C SER A 337 -6.51 -0.94 -18.13
N GLY A 338 -7.54 -0.89 -17.28
CA GLY A 338 -7.48 -1.49 -15.95
C GLY A 338 -8.80 -1.85 -15.30
N CYS A 339 -8.73 -2.43 -14.10
CA CYS A 339 -9.90 -2.79 -13.31
C CYS A 339 -10.33 -1.61 -12.43
N SER A 340 -9.51 -1.17 -11.47
CA SER A 340 -9.89 -0.07 -10.57
C SER A 340 -8.80 1.00 -10.44
N TYR A 341 -9.22 2.19 -10.05
CA TYR A 341 -8.35 3.37 -9.90
C TYR A 341 -7.64 3.69 -11.22
N THR A 342 -8.43 3.87 -12.27
CA THR A 342 -7.93 4.01 -13.65
C THR A 342 -8.11 5.43 -14.17
N GLY A 343 -7.02 6.06 -14.61
CA GLY A 343 -7.02 7.39 -15.23
C GLY A 343 -5.77 7.57 -16.09
N ILE A 344 -5.71 8.62 -16.92
CA ILE A 344 -4.53 8.86 -17.76
C ILE A 344 -3.32 9.27 -16.90
N VAL A 345 -3.53 10.15 -15.92
CA VAL A 345 -2.45 10.77 -15.15
C VAL A 345 -2.32 10.17 -13.75
N GLY A 346 -3.44 9.99 -13.03
CA GLY A 346 -3.46 9.45 -11.68
C GLY A 346 -4.33 8.21 -11.53
N GLY A 347 -3.86 7.21 -10.80
CA GLY A 347 -4.65 6.04 -10.44
C GLY A 347 -5.44 6.32 -9.17
N GLU A 348 -4.74 6.28 -8.04
CA GLU A 348 -5.24 6.61 -6.71
C GLU A 348 -4.35 7.71 -6.08
N ILE A 349 -4.90 8.91 -5.91
CA ILE A 349 -4.16 10.10 -5.47
C ILE A 349 -4.80 10.71 -4.22
N TYR A 350 -4.02 10.89 -3.15
CA TYR A 350 -4.47 11.50 -1.90
C TYR A 350 -3.55 12.63 -1.44
N SER A 351 -4.06 13.43 -0.50
CA SER A 351 -3.32 14.53 0.16
C SER A 351 -2.75 15.56 -0.83
N SER A 352 -3.39 15.72 -1.98
CA SER A 352 -2.94 16.54 -3.09
C SER A 352 -3.81 17.79 -3.26
N ARG A 353 -3.24 18.85 -3.84
CA ARG A 353 -3.93 20.13 -4.10
C ARG A 353 -3.69 20.68 -5.51
N ASN A 354 -2.43 20.76 -5.94
CA ASN A 354 -2.05 21.49 -7.15
C ASN A 354 -2.10 20.56 -8.38
N TRP A 355 -3.24 20.54 -9.07
CA TRP A 355 -3.45 19.83 -10.33
C TRP A 355 -4.02 20.79 -11.38
N HIS A 356 -3.16 21.37 -12.21
CA HIS A 356 -3.58 22.44 -13.12
C HIS A 356 -2.80 22.47 -14.45
N ASP A 357 -3.42 23.06 -15.49
CA ASP A 357 -2.83 23.13 -16.83
C ASP A 357 -2.43 21.73 -17.35
N ILE A 358 -3.34 20.75 -17.17
CA ILE A 358 -3.18 19.36 -17.59
C ILE A 358 -4.12 19.07 -18.76
N HIS A 359 -3.56 18.63 -19.89
CA HIS A 359 -4.33 18.36 -21.10
C HIS A 359 -4.20 16.89 -21.49
N VAL A 360 -5.32 16.17 -21.63
CA VAL A 360 -5.28 14.72 -21.92
C VAL A 360 -6.16 14.36 -23.13
N SER A 361 -5.69 13.39 -23.91
CA SER A 361 -6.46 12.74 -24.99
C SER A 361 -6.14 11.25 -25.06
N GLY A 362 -7.11 10.43 -25.48
CA GLY A 362 -6.90 8.99 -25.62
C GLY A 362 -8.09 8.14 -25.17
N THR A 363 -7.79 6.92 -24.73
CA THR A 363 -8.77 5.92 -24.30
C THR A 363 -8.48 5.43 -22.88
N VAL A 364 -9.55 5.26 -22.10
CA VAL A 364 -9.52 4.63 -20.78
C VAL A 364 -10.56 3.50 -20.77
N GLU A 365 -10.11 2.27 -20.67
CA GLU A 365 -10.96 1.10 -20.48
C GLU A 365 -10.90 0.69 -19.00
N ALA A 366 -12.01 0.86 -18.28
CA ALA A 366 -12.13 0.60 -16.85
C ALA A 366 -13.27 -0.38 -16.58
N SER A 367 -12.97 -1.51 -15.94
CA SER A 367 -13.95 -2.60 -15.71
C SER A 367 -14.47 -2.70 -14.27
N GLY A 368 -13.83 -2.05 -13.30
CA GLY A 368 -14.26 -1.94 -11.91
C GLY A 368 -15.30 -0.84 -11.71
N ALA A 369 -16.02 -0.92 -10.59
CA ALA A 369 -17.08 0.03 -10.27
C ALA A 369 -16.50 1.36 -9.74
N ASP A 370 -17.00 2.48 -10.26
CA ASP A 370 -16.96 3.83 -9.67
C ASP A 370 -15.58 4.43 -9.31
N ASP A 371 -14.48 3.87 -9.82
CA ASP A 371 -13.10 4.27 -9.53
C ASP A 371 -12.29 4.57 -10.81
N TYR A 372 -12.85 5.39 -11.69
CA TYR A 372 -12.22 5.77 -12.96
C TYR A 372 -12.48 7.23 -13.35
N GLY A 373 -11.65 7.81 -14.20
CA GLY A 373 -11.82 9.17 -14.73
C GLY A 373 -10.99 9.42 -15.97
N THR A 374 -11.14 10.60 -16.58
CA THR A 374 -10.27 10.98 -17.70
C THR A 374 -8.85 11.32 -17.24
N ILE A 375 -8.70 12.04 -16.13
CA ILE A 375 -7.38 12.43 -15.57
C ILE A 375 -6.99 11.49 -14.43
N ILE A 376 -7.86 11.34 -13.42
CA ILE A 376 -7.60 10.53 -12.22
C ILE A 376 -8.72 9.52 -11.99
N GLY A 377 -8.36 8.28 -11.65
CA GLY A 377 -9.32 7.26 -11.24
C GLY A 377 -10.03 7.60 -9.93
N ARG A 378 -9.25 7.63 -8.84
CA ARG A 378 -9.72 7.97 -7.49
C ARG A 378 -8.89 9.08 -6.87
N GLU A 379 -9.60 10.09 -6.36
CA GLU A 379 -9.00 11.18 -5.58
C GLU A 379 -9.91 11.64 -4.45
N ALA A 380 -9.32 12.31 -3.45
CA ALA A 380 -10.02 12.85 -2.30
C ALA A 380 -9.88 14.38 -2.20
N GLY A 381 -10.66 15.10 -3.02
CA GLY A 381 -10.82 16.55 -2.90
C GLY A 381 -9.78 17.35 -3.66
N ILE A 382 -9.23 16.80 -4.74
CA ILE A 382 -8.35 17.53 -5.66
C ILE A 382 -9.20 18.53 -6.45
N SER A 383 -8.70 19.76 -6.60
CA SER A 383 -9.25 20.78 -7.47
C SER A 383 -8.48 20.80 -8.80
N PHE A 384 -9.18 20.66 -9.91
CA PHE A 384 -8.59 20.78 -11.24
C PHE A 384 -8.79 22.19 -11.80
N LYS A 385 -7.72 22.79 -12.35
CA LYS A 385 -7.76 24.14 -12.94
C LYS A 385 -7.13 24.13 -14.33
N ASN A 386 -7.78 24.76 -15.30
CA ASN A 386 -7.28 24.83 -16.68
C ASN A 386 -7.00 23.46 -17.33
N CYS A 387 -7.64 22.39 -16.88
CA CYS A 387 -7.44 21.06 -17.46
C CYS A 387 -8.41 20.81 -18.61
N THR A 388 -7.98 20.07 -19.63
CA THR A 388 -8.85 19.66 -20.76
C THR A 388 -8.80 18.15 -20.96
N TYR A 389 -9.95 17.56 -21.23
CA TYR A 389 -10.12 16.10 -21.38
C TYR A 389 -11.29 15.75 -22.33
N ASP A 390 -11.65 16.67 -23.22
CA ASP A 390 -12.77 16.52 -24.16
C ASP A 390 -12.56 15.39 -25.18
N ASP A 391 -11.29 15.07 -25.47
CA ASP A 391 -10.86 14.06 -26.44
C ASP A 391 -10.53 12.71 -25.79
N VAL A 392 -11.09 12.44 -24.60
CA VAL A 392 -10.95 11.16 -23.92
C VAL A 392 -12.24 10.34 -24.05
N LEU A 393 -12.07 9.07 -24.45
CA LEU A 393 -13.15 8.09 -24.42
C LEU A 393 -12.92 7.13 -23.25
N VAL A 394 -13.90 7.04 -22.35
CA VAL A 394 -13.94 6.05 -21.28
C VAL A 394 -14.92 4.94 -21.66
N ASN A 395 -14.47 3.69 -21.73
CA ASN A 395 -15.27 2.53 -22.15
C ASN A 395 -16.02 2.79 -23.48
N GLY A 396 -15.30 3.36 -24.45
CA GLY A 396 -15.82 3.76 -25.76
C GLY A 396 -16.83 4.92 -25.78
N LYS A 397 -17.00 5.68 -24.69
CA LYS A 397 -17.95 6.81 -24.61
C LYS A 397 -17.28 8.07 -24.07
N LYS A 398 -17.83 9.24 -24.41
CA LYS A 398 -17.40 10.50 -23.79
C LYS A 398 -17.65 10.45 -22.28
N PHE A 399 -16.69 10.92 -21.50
CA PHE A 399 -16.81 11.09 -20.06
C PHE A 399 -16.35 12.50 -19.67
N ASP A 400 -17.29 13.34 -19.27
CA ASP A 400 -17.07 14.79 -19.09
C ASP A 400 -16.50 15.18 -17.72
N TYR A 401 -15.85 14.25 -17.01
CA TYR A 401 -15.35 14.50 -15.65
C TYR A 401 -13.90 14.02 -15.47
N PRO A 402 -13.05 14.80 -14.77
CA PRO A 402 -11.66 14.43 -14.54
C PRO A 402 -11.51 13.20 -13.63
N SER A 403 -12.49 12.96 -12.77
CA SER A 403 -12.60 11.80 -11.87
C SER A 403 -14.05 11.38 -11.68
N TYR A 404 -14.28 10.15 -11.19
CA TYR A 404 -15.63 9.67 -10.86
C TYR A 404 -16.29 10.50 -9.73
N ARG A 405 -15.49 11.09 -8.83
CA ARG A 405 -15.99 11.96 -7.76
C ARG A 405 -16.70 13.19 -8.33
N TYR A 406 -16.14 13.81 -9.37
CA TYR A 406 -16.77 14.96 -10.03
C TYR A 406 -18.10 14.60 -10.69
N LYS A 407 -18.19 13.41 -11.31
CA LYS A 407 -19.47 12.88 -11.82
C LYS A 407 -20.50 12.74 -10.69
N ARG A 408 -20.11 12.16 -9.55
CA ARG A 408 -21.00 12.00 -8.39
C ARG A 408 -21.48 13.33 -7.84
N ILE A 409 -20.61 14.34 -7.77
CA ILE A 409 -20.99 15.68 -7.32
C ILE A 409 -22.02 16.30 -8.27
N ASP A 410 -21.81 16.20 -9.57
CA ASP A 410 -22.71 16.78 -10.59
C ASP A 410 -24.07 16.08 -10.65
N GLU A 411 -24.09 14.74 -10.51
CA GLU A 411 -25.33 13.95 -10.53
C GLU A 411 -26.09 13.95 -9.19
N THR A 412 -25.48 14.40 -8.09
CA THR A 412 -26.15 14.43 -6.78
C THR A 412 -27.03 15.67 -6.67
N GLU A 413 -28.32 15.45 -6.41
CA GLU A 413 -29.25 16.53 -6.11
C GLU A 413 -28.82 17.31 -4.85
N ILE A 414 -28.69 18.62 -4.98
CA ILE A 414 -28.38 19.51 -3.87
C ILE A 414 -29.66 19.81 -3.10
N ILE A 415 -29.74 19.32 -1.87
CA ILE A 415 -30.80 19.64 -0.91
C ILE A 415 -30.22 20.63 0.11
N GLU A 416 -30.67 21.89 0.06
CA GLU A 416 -30.28 22.92 1.03
C GLU A 416 -31.01 22.73 2.38
N ALA A 417 -30.63 21.69 3.10
CA ALA A 417 -31.17 21.36 4.42
C ALA A 417 -30.80 22.38 5.50
N PHE A 418 -29.79 23.22 5.24
CA PHE A 418 -29.33 24.27 6.15
C PHE A 418 -29.39 25.64 5.49
N THR A 419 -29.87 26.63 6.22
CA THR A 419 -29.77 28.05 5.81
C THR A 419 -28.69 28.75 6.61
N LEU A 420 -27.74 29.36 5.90
CA LEU A 420 -26.67 30.20 6.44
C LEU A 420 -27.07 31.68 6.40
N SER A 421 -26.77 32.40 7.47
CA SER A 421 -27.01 33.85 7.58
C SER A 421 -26.02 34.52 8.53
N PHE A 422 -25.90 35.84 8.50
CA PHE A 422 -25.08 36.57 9.47
C PHE A 422 -25.87 36.86 10.74
N ASP A 423 -25.23 36.67 11.89
CA ASP A 423 -25.73 37.20 13.17
C ASP A 423 -25.37 38.69 13.36
N SER A 424 -25.78 39.26 14.51
CA SER A 424 -25.49 40.65 14.86
C SER A 424 -24.02 40.96 15.11
N ASP A 425 -23.21 39.93 15.40
CA ASP A 425 -21.77 40.06 15.67
C ASP A 425 -20.92 39.85 14.41
N GLY A 426 -21.57 39.53 13.29
CA GLY A 426 -20.97 39.30 11.98
C GLY A 426 -20.45 37.88 11.77
N ASN A 427 -20.83 36.91 12.61
CA ASN A 427 -20.52 35.50 12.39
C ASN A 427 -21.55 34.86 11.46
N ILE A 428 -21.20 33.73 10.83
CA ILE A 428 -22.17 32.94 10.06
C ILE A 428 -22.86 31.97 11.02
N VAL A 429 -24.19 32.01 11.07
CA VAL A 429 -25.01 31.06 11.81
C VAL A 429 -25.78 30.18 10.84
N ARG A 430 -26.01 28.92 11.22
CA ARG A 430 -26.83 27.98 10.46
C ARG A 430 -28.12 27.61 11.20
N THR A 431 -29.17 27.31 10.45
CA THR A 431 -30.38 26.70 11.01
C THR A 431 -30.05 25.36 11.68
N ASP A 432 -30.72 25.08 12.78
CA ASP A 432 -30.72 23.75 13.40
C ASP A 432 -31.75 22.90 12.65
N SER A 433 -31.28 21.90 11.92
CA SER A 433 -32.09 20.80 11.39
C SER A 433 -31.63 19.52 12.10
N GLU A 434 -32.34 18.40 11.95
CA GLU A 434 -31.90 17.12 12.52
C GLU A 434 -30.55 16.70 11.92
N SER A 435 -29.46 17.25 12.45
CA SER A 435 -28.08 17.06 11.96
C SER A 435 -27.63 15.62 12.03
N GLY A 436 -28.34 14.79 12.82
CA GLY A 436 -28.15 13.34 12.88
C GLY A 436 -28.45 12.60 11.57
N GLU A 437 -29.13 13.22 10.59
CA GLU A 437 -29.35 12.63 9.27
C GLU A 437 -28.16 12.83 8.31
N TYR A 438 -27.28 13.81 8.57
CA TYR A 438 -26.15 14.15 7.71
C TYR A 438 -24.81 13.79 8.35
N ARG A 439 -24.13 12.78 7.79
CA ARG A 439 -22.81 12.35 8.25
C ARG A 439 -21.71 13.30 7.80
N ASN A 440 -20.72 13.53 8.67
CA ASN A 440 -19.55 14.37 8.39
C ASN A 440 -19.94 15.77 7.89
N LEU A 441 -20.93 16.39 8.54
CA LEU A 441 -21.33 17.74 8.21
C LEU A 441 -20.14 18.68 8.47
N GLY A 442 -19.76 19.50 7.50
CA GLY A 442 -18.56 20.32 7.57
C GLY A 442 -18.72 21.70 6.95
N TRP A 443 -18.01 22.69 7.51
CA TRP A 443 -17.83 23.99 6.91
C TRP A 443 -16.84 23.88 5.74
N TYR A 444 -17.24 24.38 4.59
CA TYR A 444 -16.43 24.49 3.38
C TYR A 444 -16.19 25.97 3.08
N ILE A 445 -14.92 26.35 2.99
CA ILE A 445 -14.48 27.72 2.72
C ILE A 445 -13.59 27.67 1.48
N LEU A 446 -14.03 28.31 0.40
CA LEU A 446 -13.29 28.44 -0.84
C LEU A 446 -12.72 29.84 -1.01
N ARG A 447 -11.62 29.96 -1.74
CA ARG A 447 -11.10 31.22 -2.28
C ARG A 447 -10.77 31.01 -3.75
N ASP A 448 -11.33 31.80 -4.65
CA ASP A 448 -11.12 31.67 -6.10
C ASP A 448 -11.38 30.23 -6.61
N GLY A 449 -12.35 29.52 -5.99
CA GLY A 449 -12.69 28.12 -6.28
C GLY A 449 -11.78 27.07 -5.62
N GLU A 450 -10.73 27.47 -4.90
CA GLU A 450 -9.82 26.56 -4.20
C GLU A 450 -10.21 26.36 -2.74
N LEU A 451 -10.10 25.11 -2.26
CA LEU A 451 -10.44 24.76 -0.88
C LEU A 451 -9.41 25.31 0.12
N MET A 452 -9.81 26.31 0.89
CA MET A 452 -8.99 26.89 1.96
C MET A 452 -9.14 26.11 3.27
N LEU A 453 -10.37 25.70 3.57
CA LEU A 453 -10.69 25.02 4.81
C LEU A 453 -11.90 24.09 4.63
N HIS A 454 -11.71 22.84 5.06
CA HIS A 454 -12.79 21.91 5.32
C HIS A 454 -12.67 21.41 6.76
N ARG A 455 -13.70 21.63 7.58
CA ARG A 455 -13.69 21.20 8.99
C ARG A 455 -15.06 20.79 9.48
N ASN A 456 -15.10 19.91 10.48
CA ASN A 456 -16.33 19.42 11.09
C ASN A 456 -17.22 20.59 11.60
N ALA A 457 -18.52 20.47 11.35
CA ALA A 457 -19.58 21.39 11.74
C ALA A 457 -20.73 20.70 12.47
N GLU A 458 -20.73 19.37 12.66
CA GLU A 458 -21.86 18.59 13.21
C GLU A 458 -22.46 19.19 14.49
N ASN A 459 -21.60 19.60 15.42
CA ASN A 459 -21.97 20.19 16.72
C ASN A 459 -21.69 21.71 16.80
N GLU A 460 -21.49 22.36 15.65
CA GLU A 460 -21.18 23.79 15.59
C GLU A 460 -22.24 24.53 14.78
N LEU A 461 -23.03 25.37 15.46
CA LEU A 461 -24.10 26.17 14.85
C LEU A 461 -23.64 27.54 14.36
N VAL A 462 -22.43 27.95 14.73
CA VAL A 462 -21.87 29.28 14.45
C VAL A 462 -20.44 29.16 13.98
N LEU A 463 -20.15 29.71 12.79
CA LEU A 463 -18.80 29.89 12.26
C LEU A 463 -18.32 31.31 12.59
N ASP A 464 -17.31 31.41 13.46
CA ASP A 464 -16.72 32.69 13.83
C ASP A 464 -16.10 33.41 12.63
N LYS A 465 -16.30 34.72 12.55
CA LYS A 465 -15.76 35.56 11.47
C LYS A 465 -14.23 35.55 11.36
N SER A 466 -13.51 35.12 12.40
CA SER A 466 -12.06 34.90 12.33
C SER A 466 -11.66 33.87 11.27
N TYR A 467 -12.59 33.01 10.85
CA TYR A 467 -12.40 32.00 9.81
C TYR A 467 -12.76 32.48 8.40
N PHE A 468 -13.20 33.72 8.22
CA PHE A 468 -13.54 34.26 6.90
C PHE A 468 -12.26 34.56 6.12
N CYS A 469 -11.65 33.49 5.60
CA CYS A 469 -10.52 33.54 4.69
C CYS A 469 -10.93 33.25 3.24
N GLY A 470 -12.22 32.96 2.98
CA GLY A 470 -12.73 32.64 1.65
C GLY A 470 -13.62 33.73 1.06
N ASP A 471 -13.90 33.61 -0.23
CA ASP A 471 -14.93 34.35 -0.96
C ASP A 471 -16.26 33.59 -1.00
N GLU A 472 -16.25 32.27 -0.84
CA GLU A 472 -17.44 31.42 -0.74
C GLU A 472 -17.41 30.55 0.52
N ILE A 473 -18.50 30.54 1.29
CA ILE A 473 -18.67 29.70 2.48
C ILE A 473 -20.01 28.97 2.42
N TYR A 474 -19.98 27.65 2.61
CA TYR A 474 -21.18 26.80 2.67
C TYR A 474 -20.95 25.56 3.54
N LEU A 475 -22.00 24.78 3.77
CA LEU A 475 -21.93 23.47 4.41
C LEU A 475 -21.90 22.35 3.38
N VAL A 476 -21.12 21.33 3.66
CA VAL A 476 -21.13 20.04 2.95
C VAL A 476 -21.46 18.91 3.90
N ALA A 477 -22.01 17.82 3.37
CA ALA A 477 -22.14 16.55 4.08
C ALA A 477 -21.62 15.41 3.19
N TYR A 478 -21.26 14.29 3.80
CA TYR A 478 -20.81 13.11 3.07
C TYR A 478 -22.03 12.31 2.58
N ILE A 479 -22.34 12.43 1.29
CA ILE A 479 -23.52 11.86 0.63
C ILE A 479 -23.06 11.03 -0.54
N ASN A 480 -23.59 9.80 -0.64
CA ASN A 480 -23.24 8.85 -1.70
C ASN A 480 -21.73 8.75 -1.92
N GLY A 481 -20.95 8.79 -0.83
CA GLY A 481 -19.50 8.66 -0.73
C GLY A 481 -18.63 9.80 -1.28
N THR A 482 -19.17 11.02 -1.35
CA THR A 482 -18.40 12.26 -1.56
C THR A 482 -18.99 13.41 -0.75
N TYR A 483 -18.23 14.50 -0.55
CA TYR A 483 -18.75 15.72 0.05
C TYR A 483 -19.59 16.49 -0.96
N VAL A 484 -20.84 16.77 -0.59
CA VAL A 484 -21.82 17.50 -1.41
C VAL A 484 -22.38 18.66 -0.61
N ARG A 485 -22.59 19.80 -1.26
CA ARG A 485 -23.18 21.00 -0.66
C ARG A 485 -24.59 20.72 -0.14
N VAL A 486 -24.89 21.18 1.07
CA VAL A 486 -26.20 21.02 1.74
C VAL A 486 -26.76 22.34 2.30
N SER A 487 -26.21 23.48 1.88
CA SER A 487 -26.71 24.81 2.26
C SER A 487 -26.64 25.82 1.11
N ASN A 488 -27.27 26.97 1.30
CA ASN A 488 -26.96 28.15 0.50
C ASN A 488 -25.49 28.59 0.70
N ILE A 489 -24.98 29.35 -0.27
CA ILE A 489 -23.61 29.90 -0.25
C ILE A 489 -23.67 31.32 0.31
N ILE A 490 -22.76 31.63 1.23
CA ILE A 490 -22.43 33.00 1.64
C ILE A 490 -21.25 33.47 0.80
N THR A 491 -21.42 34.58 0.09
CA THR A 491 -20.37 35.21 -0.72
C THR A 491 -19.95 36.56 -0.12
N PHE A 492 -18.67 36.92 -0.30
CA PHE A 492 -18.07 38.15 0.25
C PHE A 492 -17.68 39.19 -0.80
#